data_AF-A0A4Y1R3V0-F1
#
_entry.id   AF-A0A4Y1R3V0-F1
#
_cell.length_a   1.000
_cell.length_b   1.000
_cell.length_c   1.000
_cell.angle_alpha   90.00
_cell.angle_beta   90.00
_cell.angle_gamma   90.00
#
_symmetry.space_group_name_H-M   'P 1'
#
loop_
_entity.id
_entity.type
_entity.pdbx_description
1 polymer ?
#
loop_
_entity_poly.entity_id
_entity_poly.type
_entity_poly.pdbx_seq_one_letter_code
_entity_poly.pdbx_strand_id
1 'polypeptide(L)'
;MAMDGSFSLESALERFLARCPKLQSSPKFVLLTKKGNALTQDEVVKALVELFVHPNYTIPLMGCFRPIAQKIVDKAVELLRLVPNLRSNSDRGVVEVGKDRDLNEVENVIEFYSGTGRGLDLHELVCLAFCRALELAPFFWGSIVGYFEFAPPPFERILMGPKVSDLCVEVGTRVLLVVGVSYRLLLVKYDFFSKLQNWSCFLDLVEQSANFDMHNSTSDTVEVIADIRWCGLQIISLILKLSCKATENLGITDEDAFSCLLRWEEFCQDVSFESSGWYVESSRLKGLVSLDGRNVYCQKSCLQSSSQCYDIEPQTKRQRDERSAGDPFVVTSAVKESFKMMLSAVKEKWPVLLYGPTGCGKSALISKLSQDSGN
;
A
#
# COMPACT_ATOMS: atom_id res chain seq x y z
N MET A 1 -27.32 1.80 -6.03
CA MET A 1 -27.39 3.27 -5.97
C MET A 1 -27.21 3.68 -4.52
N ALA A 2 -26.21 4.51 -4.22
CA ALA A 2 -26.12 5.12 -2.90
C ALA A 2 -27.27 6.11 -2.77
N MET A 3 -28.06 5.98 -1.71
CA MET A 3 -29.32 6.71 -1.50
C MET A 3 -29.12 8.21 -1.19
N ASP A 4 -27.90 8.73 -1.35
CA ASP A 4 -27.49 10.06 -0.92
C ASP A 4 -26.89 10.94 -2.03
N GLY A 5 -26.79 10.46 -3.27
CA GLY A 5 -26.33 11.25 -4.42
C GLY A 5 -24.87 11.74 -4.35
N SER A 6 -24.05 11.27 -3.41
CA SER A 6 -22.69 11.79 -3.19
C SER A 6 -21.62 11.16 -4.10
N PHE A 7 -21.88 9.96 -4.63
CA PHE A 7 -20.99 9.24 -5.51
C PHE A 7 -21.62 9.05 -6.89
N SER A 8 -21.08 9.75 -7.88
CA SER A 8 -21.38 9.53 -9.30
C SER A 8 -20.27 8.69 -9.93
N LEU A 9 -20.66 7.61 -10.61
CA LEU A 9 -19.72 6.77 -11.37
C LEU A 9 -19.05 7.56 -12.50
N GLU A 10 -19.80 8.46 -13.14
CA GLU A 10 -19.30 9.33 -14.22
C GLU A 10 -18.22 10.27 -13.68
N SER A 11 -18.51 11.02 -12.61
CA SER A 11 -17.52 11.94 -12.02
C SER A 11 -16.31 11.21 -11.41
N ALA A 12 -16.49 9.98 -10.93
CA ALA A 12 -15.37 9.15 -10.48
C ALA A 12 -14.49 8.70 -11.66
N LEU A 13 -15.10 8.31 -12.77
CA LEU A 13 -14.41 7.92 -13.99
C LEU A 13 -13.66 9.09 -14.63
N GLU A 14 -14.27 10.26 -14.71
CA GLU A 14 -13.61 11.48 -15.22
C GLU A 14 -12.38 11.83 -14.38
N ARG A 15 -12.49 11.82 -13.05
CA ARG A 15 -11.35 12.07 -12.15
C ARG A 15 -10.26 11.01 -12.33
N PHE A 16 -10.63 9.74 -12.47
CA PHE A 16 -9.67 8.66 -12.70
C PHE A 16 -8.91 8.86 -14.03
N LEU A 17 -9.63 9.14 -15.12
CA LEU A 17 -9.02 9.38 -16.42
C LEU A 17 -8.17 10.66 -16.46
N ALA A 18 -8.53 11.70 -15.72
CA ALA A 18 -7.71 12.90 -15.57
C ALA A 18 -6.36 12.60 -14.89
N ARG A 19 -6.35 11.69 -13.92
CA ARG A 19 -5.13 11.21 -13.24
C ARG A 19 -4.34 10.20 -14.05
N CYS A 20 -5.01 9.48 -14.95
CA CYS A 20 -4.43 8.42 -15.76
C CYS A 20 -4.61 8.74 -17.26
N PRO A 21 -3.90 9.75 -17.79
CA PRO A 21 -4.13 10.26 -19.15
C PRO A 21 -3.89 9.21 -20.24
N LYS A 22 -3.02 8.22 -20.00
CA LYS A 22 -2.77 7.10 -20.93
C LYS A 22 -4.03 6.25 -21.20
N LEU A 23 -4.97 6.20 -20.26
CA LEU A 23 -6.22 5.45 -20.42
C LEU A 23 -7.28 6.23 -21.21
N GLN A 24 -7.10 7.53 -21.44
CA GLN A 24 -8.08 8.34 -22.19
C GLN A 24 -8.15 7.95 -23.67
N SER A 25 -7.05 7.46 -24.25
CA SER A 25 -7.00 6.98 -25.63
C SER A 25 -7.55 5.56 -25.80
N SER A 26 -7.79 4.84 -24.69
CA SER A 26 -8.31 3.48 -24.72
C SER A 26 -9.73 3.43 -25.28
N PRO A 27 -10.01 2.59 -26.29
CA PRO A 27 -11.37 2.39 -26.80
C PRO A 27 -12.36 1.98 -25.70
N LYS A 28 -11.90 1.19 -24.72
CA LYS A 28 -12.69 0.70 -23.59
C LYS A 28 -13.21 1.86 -22.74
N PHE A 29 -12.32 2.79 -22.39
CA PHE A 29 -12.65 3.94 -21.56
C PHE A 29 -13.37 5.04 -22.33
N VAL A 30 -13.08 5.23 -23.61
CA VAL A 30 -13.84 6.13 -24.48
C VAL A 30 -15.32 5.71 -24.56
N LEU A 31 -15.59 4.41 -24.67
CA LEU A 31 -16.96 3.90 -24.69
C LEU A 31 -17.68 4.11 -23.35
N LEU A 32 -16.97 3.94 -22.23
CA LEU A 32 -17.53 4.18 -20.89
C LEU A 32 -17.86 5.65 -20.70
N THR A 33 -16.96 6.57 -21.04
CA THR A 33 -17.22 8.02 -20.92
C THR A 33 -18.42 8.46 -21.75
N LYS A 34 -18.60 7.89 -22.95
CA LYS A 34 -19.78 8.20 -23.80
C LYS A 34 -21.12 7.79 -23.20
N LYS A 35 -21.15 6.85 -22.25
CA LYS A 35 -22.40 6.42 -21.60
C LYS A 35 -22.89 7.41 -20.54
N GLY A 36 -22.01 8.24 -19.98
CA GLY A 36 -22.35 9.22 -18.94
C GLY A 36 -23.23 8.62 -17.83
N ASN A 37 -24.39 9.23 -17.57
CA ASN A 37 -25.36 8.77 -16.58
C ASN A 37 -25.92 7.34 -16.78
N ALA A 38 -25.78 6.73 -17.96
CA ALA A 38 -26.16 5.34 -18.19
C ALA A 38 -25.10 4.32 -17.73
N LEU A 39 -23.97 4.78 -17.20
CA LEU A 39 -22.90 3.94 -16.65
C LEU A 39 -23.40 3.08 -15.49
N THR A 40 -23.23 1.77 -15.62
CA THR A 40 -23.54 0.83 -14.54
C THR A 40 -22.29 0.52 -13.73
N GLN A 41 -22.49 0.16 -12.46
CA GLN A 41 -21.39 -0.23 -11.58
C GLN A 41 -20.66 -1.47 -12.12
N ASP A 42 -21.37 -2.44 -12.69
CA ASP A 42 -20.78 -3.69 -13.17
C ASP A 42 -19.90 -3.48 -14.40
N GLU A 43 -20.26 -2.54 -15.29
CA GLU A 43 -19.43 -2.15 -16.44
C GLU A 43 -18.12 -1.50 -15.98
N VAL A 44 -18.20 -0.60 -15.00
CA VAL A 44 -17.02 0.06 -14.42
C VAL A 44 -16.13 -0.95 -13.70
N VAL A 45 -16.72 -1.84 -12.89
CA VAL A 45 -15.97 -2.90 -12.21
C VAL A 45 -15.26 -3.78 -13.24
N LYS A 46 -15.98 -4.30 -14.25
CA LYS A 46 -15.39 -5.11 -15.33
C LYS A 46 -14.26 -4.38 -16.04
N ALA A 47 -14.35 -3.05 -16.17
CA ALA A 47 -13.31 -2.28 -16.82
C ALA A 47 -12.04 -2.10 -16.00
N LEU A 48 -12.19 -2.02 -14.67
CA LEU A 48 -11.12 -1.65 -13.74
C LEU A 48 -10.47 -2.85 -13.04
N VAL A 49 -11.09 -4.03 -13.04
CA VAL A 49 -10.59 -5.22 -12.32
C VAL A 49 -9.16 -5.60 -12.71
N GLU A 50 -8.82 -5.60 -14.00
CA GLU A 50 -7.44 -5.93 -14.41
C GLU A 50 -6.46 -4.77 -14.19
N LEU A 51 -6.93 -3.52 -14.28
CA LEU A 51 -6.12 -2.34 -13.98
C LEU A 51 -5.76 -2.23 -12.49
N PHE A 52 -6.53 -2.85 -11.60
CA PHE A 52 -6.23 -2.86 -10.18
C PHE A 52 -4.85 -3.43 -9.87
N VAL A 53 -4.43 -4.46 -10.61
CA VAL A 53 -3.12 -5.12 -10.45
C VAL A 53 -1.98 -4.31 -11.09
N HIS A 54 -2.31 -3.34 -11.94
CA HIS A 54 -1.32 -2.55 -12.64
C HIS A 54 -0.62 -1.55 -11.68
N PRO A 55 0.73 -1.52 -11.59
CA PRO A 55 1.47 -0.67 -10.65
C PRO A 55 1.12 0.82 -10.72
N ASN A 56 0.84 1.34 -11.91
CA ASN A 56 0.56 2.77 -12.11
C ASN A 56 -0.91 3.15 -11.80
N TYR A 57 -1.82 2.19 -11.67
CA TYR A 57 -3.26 2.46 -11.62
C TYR A 57 -3.92 2.02 -10.31
N THR A 58 -3.32 1.14 -9.50
CA THR A 58 -3.87 0.71 -8.21
C THR A 58 -4.27 1.91 -7.32
N ILE A 59 -3.36 2.86 -7.12
CA ILE A 59 -3.55 3.98 -6.18
C ILE A 59 -4.62 4.96 -6.68
N PRO A 60 -4.55 5.49 -7.93
CA PRO A 60 -5.62 6.34 -8.45
C PRO A 60 -6.99 5.65 -8.47
N LEU A 61 -7.05 4.35 -8.77
CA LEU A 61 -8.28 3.58 -8.80
C LEU A 61 -8.89 3.50 -7.39
N MET A 62 -8.10 3.15 -6.38
CA MET A 62 -8.54 3.12 -4.98
C MET A 62 -9.04 4.49 -4.51
N GLY A 63 -8.38 5.57 -4.92
CA GLY A 63 -8.78 6.94 -4.61
C GLY A 63 -10.11 7.35 -5.24
N CYS A 64 -10.29 7.06 -6.53
CA CYS A 64 -11.47 7.49 -7.29
C CYS A 64 -12.72 6.63 -7.01
N PHE A 65 -12.54 5.33 -6.76
CA PHE A 65 -13.61 4.33 -6.74
C PHE A 65 -13.83 3.68 -5.37
N ARG A 66 -13.41 4.31 -4.27
CA ARG A 66 -13.54 3.78 -2.90
C ARG A 66 -14.90 3.12 -2.58
N PRO A 67 -16.08 3.69 -2.94
CA PRO A 67 -17.37 3.07 -2.63
C PRO A 67 -17.62 1.72 -3.31
N ILE A 68 -16.92 1.44 -4.43
CA ILE A 68 -17.06 0.21 -5.20
C ILE A 68 -15.78 -0.63 -5.22
N ALA A 69 -14.69 -0.14 -4.61
CA ALA A 69 -13.37 -0.76 -4.63
C ALA A 69 -13.39 -2.19 -4.08
N GLN A 70 -14.21 -2.48 -3.07
CA GLN A 70 -14.37 -3.84 -2.54
C GLN A 70 -14.79 -4.82 -3.63
N LYS A 71 -15.77 -4.45 -4.47
CA LYS A 71 -16.21 -5.30 -5.57
C LYS A 71 -15.13 -5.51 -6.63
N ILE A 72 -14.28 -4.49 -6.85
CA ILE A 72 -13.16 -4.58 -7.79
C ILE A 72 -12.11 -5.56 -7.26
N VAL A 73 -11.74 -5.44 -5.98
CA VAL A 73 -10.78 -6.35 -5.32
C VAL A 73 -11.33 -7.79 -5.30
N ASP A 74 -12.60 -7.99 -4.92
CA ASP A 74 -13.23 -9.31 -4.92
C ASP A 74 -13.20 -9.97 -6.30
N LYS A 75 -13.52 -9.21 -7.35
CA LYS A 75 -13.47 -9.71 -8.74
C LYS A 75 -12.05 -9.95 -9.24
N ALA A 76 -11.08 -9.14 -8.81
CA ALA A 76 -9.68 -9.41 -9.10
C ALA A 76 -9.23 -10.73 -8.47
N VAL A 77 -9.58 -10.99 -7.20
CA VAL A 77 -9.27 -12.27 -6.53
C VAL A 77 -9.96 -13.45 -7.23
N GLU A 78 -11.21 -13.29 -7.68
CA GLU A 78 -11.92 -14.31 -8.46
C GLU A 78 -11.20 -14.64 -9.78
N LEU A 79 -10.76 -13.63 -10.53
CA LEU A 79 -9.98 -13.85 -11.77
C LEU A 79 -8.62 -14.48 -11.49
N LEU A 80 -7.94 -14.05 -10.43
CA LEU A 80 -6.63 -14.58 -10.04
C LEU A 80 -6.70 -16.06 -9.63
N ARG A 81 -7.83 -16.50 -9.07
CA ARG A 81 -8.07 -17.92 -8.77
C ARG A 81 -8.15 -18.80 -10.02
N LEU A 82 -8.46 -18.21 -11.18
CA LEU A 82 -8.48 -18.91 -12.46
C LEU A 82 -7.08 -19.01 -13.11
N VAL A 83 -6.07 -18.31 -12.58
CA VAL A 83 -4.71 -18.38 -13.11
C VAL A 83 -4.11 -19.75 -12.77
N PRO A 84 -3.65 -20.54 -13.76
CA PRO A 84 -3.25 -21.93 -13.54
C PRO A 84 -2.06 -22.11 -12.59
N ASN A 85 -1.12 -21.16 -12.60
CA ASN A 85 0.10 -21.22 -11.81
C ASN A 85 0.53 -19.81 -11.43
N LEU A 86 0.69 -19.54 -10.14
CA LEU A 86 1.20 -18.30 -9.57
C LEU A 86 2.59 -18.47 -8.93
N ARG A 87 3.15 -19.68 -8.93
CA ARG A 87 4.41 -20.02 -8.23
C ARG A 87 5.64 -19.92 -9.12
N SER A 88 5.48 -20.07 -10.42
CA SER A 88 6.60 -20.03 -11.37
C SER A 88 6.22 -19.44 -12.72
N ASN A 89 7.24 -19.04 -13.46
CA ASN A 89 7.12 -18.63 -14.85
C ASN A 89 7.43 -19.83 -15.77
N SER A 90 6.73 -19.96 -16.88
CA SER A 90 6.98 -21.00 -17.87
C SER A 90 8.17 -20.65 -18.77
N ASP A 91 8.97 -21.65 -19.13
CA ASP A 91 10.12 -21.53 -20.05
C ASP A 91 9.72 -21.41 -21.54
N ARG A 92 8.41 -21.28 -21.84
CA ARG A 92 7.91 -21.19 -23.22
C ARG A 92 8.35 -19.86 -23.83
N GLY A 93 9.50 -19.93 -24.52
CA GLY A 93 9.98 -18.89 -25.40
C GLY A 93 10.10 -17.57 -24.67
N VAL A 94 11.23 -17.39 -24.00
CA VAL A 94 11.84 -16.07 -23.88
C VAL A 94 12.05 -15.58 -25.32
N VAL A 95 10.99 -15.07 -25.97
CA VAL A 95 11.18 -13.81 -26.66
C VAL A 95 11.73 -12.97 -25.54
N GLU A 96 13.02 -12.65 -25.63
CA GLU A 96 13.60 -11.56 -24.88
C GLU A 96 12.71 -10.37 -25.20
N VAL A 97 11.64 -10.21 -24.43
CA VAL A 97 10.95 -8.95 -24.22
C VAL A 97 11.90 -8.21 -23.28
N GLY A 98 13.13 -8.01 -23.78
CA GLY A 98 13.98 -6.91 -23.40
C GLY A 98 13.17 -5.68 -23.76
N LYS A 99 13.07 -4.81 -22.77
CA LYS A 99 12.01 -3.82 -22.57
C LYS A 99 10.77 -4.46 -22.00
N ASP A 100 10.37 -3.99 -20.82
CA ASP A 100 9.07 -3.33 -20.71
C ASP A 100 8.39 -3.24 -22.08
N ARG A 101 7.52 -4.21 -22.41
CA ARG A 101 6.32 -3.79 -23.13
C ARG A 101 5.70 -2.85 -22.14
N ASP A 102 5.95 -1.57 -22.38
CA ASP A 102 5.72 -0.45 -21.49
C ASP A 102 4.41 -0.78 -20.78
N LEU A 103 4.45 -1.19 -19.50
CA LEU A 103 3.25 -1.74 -18.83
C LEU A 103 2.06 -0.79 -19.00
N ASN A 104 2.39 0.49 -19.16
CA ASN A 104 1.64 1.59 -19.76
C ASN A 104 0.63 1.24 -20.88
N GLU A 105 0.88 0.25 -21.73
CA GLU A 105 0.02 -0.18 -22.85
C GLU A 105 -0.86 -1.42 -22.51
N VAL A 106 -0.63 -2.09 -21.38
CA VAL A 106 -1.32 -3.33 -21.01
C VAL A 106 -2.47 -3.05 -20.05
N GLU A 107 -3.69 -3.01 -20.58
CA GLU A 107 -4.91 -2.84 -19.77
C GLU A 107 -5.41 -4.14 -19.14
N ASN A 108 -5.15 -5.28 -19.78
CA ASN A 108 -5.55 -6.62 -19.33
C ASN A 108 -4.35 -7.36 -18.71
N VAL A 109 -3.91 -6.88 -17.55
CA VAL A 109 -2.69 -7.39 -16.89
C VAL A 109 -2.81 -8.88 -16.51
N ILE A 110 -3.94 -9.31 -15.97
CA ILE A 110 -4.12 -10.68 -15.50
C ILE A 110 -4.11 -11.63 -16.71
N GLU A 111 -4.87 -11.29 -17.76
CA GLU A 111 -4.93 -12.06 -18.99
C GLU A 111 -3.56 -12.15 -19.68
N PHE A 112 -2.84 -11.03 -19.76
CA PHE A 112 -1.53 -10.96 -20.39
C PHE A 112 -0.48 -11.84 -19.69
N TYR A 113 -0.36 -11.74 -18.37
CA TYR A 113 0.61 -12.55 -17.64
C TYR A 113 0.21 -14.02 -17.57
N SER A 114 -1.09 -14.32 -17.41
CA SER A 114 -1.59 -15.69 -17.45
C SER A 114 -1.35 -16.33 -18.82
N GLY A 115 -1.64 -15.60 -19.90
CA GLY A 115 -1.46 -16.09 -21.28
C GLY A 115 0.01 -16.25 -21.69
N THR A 116 0.91 -15.44 -21.13
CA THR A 116 2.36 -15.57 -21.33
C THR A 116 3.03 -16.56 -20.37
N GLY A 117 2.26 -17.21 -19.49
CA GLY A 117 2.78 -18.16 -18.51
C GLY A 117 3.70 -17.52 -17.47
N ARG A 118 3.59 -16.22 -17.22
CA ARG A 118 4.39 -15.46 -16.25
C ARG A 118 3.67 -15.29 -14.93
N GLY A 119 3.30 -16.42 -14.33
CA GLY A 119 2.50 -16.51 -13.13
C GLY A 119 3.14 -15.87 -11.89
N LEU A 120 4.44 -16.07 -11.72
CA LEU A 120 5.18 -15.52 -10.58
C LEU A 120 5.29 -13.98 -10.69
N ASP A 121 5.59 -13.47 -11.89
CA ASP A 121 5.65 -12.02 -12.10
C ASP A 121 4.27 -11.37 -11.82
N LEU A 122 3.17 -12.02 -12.22
CA LEU A 122 1.82 -11.55 -11.88
C LEU A 122 1.56 -11.55 -10.38
N HIS A 123 1.96 -12.62 -9.68
CA HIS A 123 1.81 -12.73 -8.23
C HIS A 123 2.50 -11.56 -7.49
N GLU A 124 3.68 -11.17 -7.94
CA GLU A 124 4.44 -10.05 -7.35
C GLU A 124 3.72 -8.71 -7.55
N LEU A 125 3.15 -8.46 -8.73
CA LEU A 125 2.31 -7.28 -9.00
C LEU A 125 1.04 -7.26 -8.14
N VAL A 126 0.42 -8.43 -7.96
CA VAL A 126 -0.76 -8.59 -7.10
C VAL A 126 -0.41 -8.27 -5.65
N CYS A 127 0.71 -8.79 -5.14
CA CYS A 127 1.18 -8.51 -3.79
C CYS A 127 1.46 -7.00 -3.58
N LEU A 128 2.06 -6.33 -4.57
CA LEU A 128 2.23 -4.87 -4.56
C LEU A 128 0.87 -4.14 -4.51
N ALA A 129 -0.08 -4.54 -5.35
CA ALA A 129 -1.40 -3.92 -5.40
C ALA A 129 -2.17 -4.11 -4.07
N PHE A 130 -2.13 -5.31 -3.49
CA PHE A 130 -2.76 -5.60 -2.21
C PHE A 130 -2.11 -4.88 -1.04
N CYS A 131 -0.78 -4.77 -1.05
CA CYS A 131 -0.07 -4.00 -0.04
C CYS A 131 -0.55 -2.54 -0.02
N ARG A 132 -0.60 -1.90 -1.20
CA ARG A 132 -1.11 -0.53 -1.35
C ARG A 132 -2.58 -0.41 -0.96
N ALA A 133 -3.41 -1.37 -1.36
CA ALA A 133 -4.83 -1.37 -1.04
C ALA A 133 -5.09 -1.47 0.46
N LEU A 134 -4.38 -2.33 1.20
CA LEU A 134 -4.55 -2.50 2.64
C LEU A 134 -4.22 -1.24 3.42
N GLU A 135 -3.17 -0.52 3.03
CA GLU A 135 -2.79 0.73 3.68
C GLU A 135 -3.78 1.87 3.45
N LEU A 136 -4.37 1.92 2.25
CA LEU A 136 -5.45 2.85 1.90
C LEU A 136 -6.76 2.49 2.61
N ALA A 137 -7.06 1.19 2.74
CA ALA A 137 -8.34 0.70 3.25
C ALA A 137 -8.20 -0.71 3.88
N PRO A 138 -8.12 -0.79 5.22
CA PRO A 138 -7.97 -2.07 5.92
C PRO A 138 -9.12 -3.08 5.73
N PHE A 139 -10.29 -2.64 5.26
CA PHE A 139 -11.46 -3.52 5.09
C PHE A 139 -11.32 -4.52 3.93
N PHE A 140 -10.33 -4.35 3.04
CA PHE A 140 -10.01 -5.35 1.99
C PHE A 140 -9.39 -6.63 2.55
N TRP A 141 -9.09 -6.68 3.86
CA TRP A 141 -8.43 -7.80 4.52
C TRP A 141 -9.05 -9.17 4.19
N GLY A 142 -10.38 -9.29 4.22
CA GLY A 142 -11.06 -10.57 3.97
C GLY A 142 -10.76 -11.14 2.59
N SER A 143 -10.82 -10.31 1.55
CA SER A 143 -10.56 -10.72 0.15
C SER A 143 -9.09 -11.07 -0.07
N ILE A 144 -8.19 -10.30 0.55
CA ILE A 144 -6.74 -10.48 0.41
C ILE A 144 -6.29 -11.74 1.14
N VAL A 145 -6.84 -12.05 2.32
CA VAL A 145 -6.62 -13.35 2.97
C VAL A 145 -7.10 -14.48 2.08
N GLY A 146 -8.30 -14.36 1.49
CA GLY A 146 -8.82 -15.35 0.55
C GLY A 146 -7.98 -15.57 -0.71
N TYR A 147 -7.12 -14.62 -1.09
CA TYR A 147 -6.12 -14.81 -2.14
C TYR A 147 -4.97 -15.70 -1.68
N PHE A 148 -4.41 -15.43 -0.50
CA PHE A 148 -3.29 -16.20 0.07
C PHE A 148 -3.68 -17.63 0.50
N GLU A 149 -4.97 -17.99 0.47
CA GLU A 149 -5.41 -19.39 0.62
C GLU A 149 -4.97 -20.29 -0.55
N PHE A 150 -4.79 -19.73 -1.76
CA PHE A 150 -4.37 -20.49 -2.94
C PHE A 150 -3.08 -19.98 -3.58
N ALA A 151 -2.70 -18.73 -3.32
CA ALA A 151 -1.47 -18.13 -3.82
C ALA A 151 -0.25 -18.49 -2.96
N PRO A 152 0.98 -18.42 -3.51
CA PRO A 152 2.19 -18.52 -2.69
C PRO A 152 2.40 -17.31 -1.75
N PRO A 153 3.37 -17.37 -0.82
CA PRO A 153 3.81 -16.20 -0.07
C PRO A 153 4.39 -15.11 -1.00
N PRO A 154 4.33 -13.82 -0.62
CA PRO A 154 4.80 -12.69 -1.43
C PRO A 154 6.24 -12.81 -1.93
N PHE A 155 7.06 -13.59 -1.24
CA PHE A 155 8.49 -13.81 -1.49
C PHE A 155 8.82 -15.17 -2.11
N GLU A 156 7.88 -15.77 -2.85
CA GLU A 156 8.10 -17.06 -3.56
C GLU A 156 9.38 -17.08 -4.40
N ARG A 157 9.71 -15.98 -5.09
CA ARG A 157 10.96 -15.87 -5.87
C ARG A 157 12.21 -16.09 -5.02
N ILE A 158 12.21 -15.57 -3.80
CA ILE A 158 13.34 -15.69 -2.86
C ILE A 158 13.41 -17.13 -2.33
N LEU A 159 12.26 -17.76 -2.05
CA LEU A 159 12.19 -19.17 -1.65
C LEU A 159 12.72 -20.11 -2.72
N MET A 160 12.50 -19.79 -4.00
CA MET A 160 13.05 -20.56 -5.11
C MET A 160 14.57 -20.40 -5.27
N GLY A 161 15.18 -19.43 -4.58
CA GLY A 161 16.62 -19.18 -4.58
C GLY A 161 17.12 -18.62 -5.91
N PRO A 162 17.18 -17.29 -6.11
CA PRO A 162 17.92 -16.75 -7.24
C PRO A 162 19.38 -17.22 -7.12
N LYS A 163 19.99 -17.66 -8.23
CA LYS A 163 21.43 -17.96 -8.22
C LYS A 163 22.17 -16.63 -8.02
N VAL A 164 23.13 -16.61 -7.10
CA VAL A 164 23.94 -15.42 -6.74
C VAL A 164 24.57 -14.74 -7.97
N SER A 165 24.87 -15.51 -9.01
CA SER A 165 25.41 -15.04 -10.30
C SER A 165 24.45 -14.17 -11.11
N ASP A 166 23.16 -14.18 -10.78
CA ASP A 166 22.10 -13.61 -11.62
C ASP A 166 21.61 -12.25 -11.11
N LEU A 167 22.16 -11.71 -10.02
CA LEU A 167 21.87 -10.38 -9.45
C LEU A 167 22.42 -9.23 -10.32
N CYS A 168 22.19 -9.28 -11.63
CA CYS A 168 22.27 -8.09 -12.48
C CYS A 168 21.21 -7.07 -12.07
N VAL A 169 21.36 -5.81 -12.48
CA VAL A 169 20.44 -4.70 -12.10
C VAL A 169 18.96 -5.11 -12.24
N GLU A 170 18.57 -5.73 -13.34
CA GLU A 170 17.17 -6.09 -13.60
C GLU A 170 16.60 -7.12 -12.61
N VAL A 171 17.39 -8.18 -12.33
CA VAL A 171 17.00 -9.22 -11.37
C VAL A 171 17.03 -8.65 -9.95
N GLY A 172 18.04 -7.84 -9.63
CA GLY A 172 18.14 -7.12 -8.38
C GLY A 172 16.92 -6.25 -8.11
N THR A 173 16.48 -5.44 -9.06
CA THR A 173 15.29 -4.59 -8.91
C THR A 173 14.02 -5.39 -8.63
N ARG A 174 13.86 -6.56 -9.27
CA ARG A 174 12.72 -7.46 -8.98
C ARG A 174 12.80 -8.04 -7.58
N VAL A 175 13.97 -8.50 -7.17
CA VAL A 175 14.20 -9.01 -5.81
C VAL A 175 13.93 -7.90 -4.79
N LEU A 176 14.44 -6.69 -5.01
CA LEU A 176 14.22 -5.53 -4.15
C LEU A 176 12.71 -5.23 -3.99
N LEU A 177 11.96 -5.22 -5.10
CA LEU A 177 10.50 -5.05 -5.04
C LEU A 177 9.84 -6.11 -4.15
N VAL A 178 10.20 -7.38 -4.33
CA VAL A 178 9.65 -8.51 -3.57
C VAL A 178 9.98 -8.40 -2.07
N VAL A 179 11.23 -8.10 -1.74
CA VAL A 179 11.68 -7.89 -0.35
C VAL A 179 10.92 -6.71 0.26
N GLY A 180 10.85 -5.59 -0.46
CA GLY A 180 10.16 -4.38 0.00
C GLY A 180 8.66 -4.60 0.23
N VAL A 181 7.96 -5.25 -0.71
CA VAL A 181 6.54 -5.61 -0.55
C VAL A 181 6.34 -6.56 0.63
N SER A 182 7.22 -7.55 0.81
CA SER A 182 7.15 -8.48 1.93
C SER A 182 7.32 -7.77 3.27
N TYR A 183 8.27 -6.84 3.36
CA TYR A 183 8.48 -6.02 4.54
C TYR A 183 7.26 -5.15 4.84
N ARG A 184 6.71 -4.49 3.81
CA ARG A 184 5.53 -3.61 3.93
C ARG A 184 4.30 -4.37 4.40
N LEU A 185 4.01 -5.55 3.82
CA LEU A 185 2.90 -6.42 4.26
C LEU A 185 3.09 -6.89 5.71
N LEU A 186 4.32 -7.23 6.10
CA LEU A 186 4.65 -7.64 7.47
C LEU A 186 4.39 -6.50 8.47
N LEU A 187 4.71 -5.25 8.12
CA LEU A 187 4.38 -4.07 8.92
C LEU A 187 2.87 -3.82 9.02
N VAL A 188 2.13 -4.06 7.94
CA VAL A 188 0.67 -3.84 7.89
C VAL A 188 -0.08 -4.86 8.74
N LYS A 189 0.28 -6.16 8.66
CA LYS A 189 -0.38 -7.25 9.41
C LYS A 189 0.59 -8.35 9.85
N TYR A 190 1.41 -8.05 10.85
CA TYR A 190 2.41 -8.97 11.40
C TYR A 190 1.84 -10.35 11.75
N ASP A 191 0.73 -10.42 12.50
CA ASP A 191 0.18 -11.69 13.03
C ASP A 191 -0.21 -12.72 11.97
N PHE A 192 -0.50 -12.27 10.75
CA PHE A 192 -0.80 -13.14 9.62
C PHE A 192 0.45 -13.40 8.78
N PHE A 193 1.14 -12.33 8.34
CA PHE A 193 2.26 -12.46 7.42
C PHE A 193 3.45 -13.18 8.08
N SER A 194 3.72 -12.97 9.37
CA SER A 194 4.77 -13.70 10.10
C SER A 194 4.58 -15.22 10.11
N LYS A 195 3.34 -15.71 9.92
CA LYS A 195 2.98 -17.13 9.87
C LYS A 195 2.98 -17.72 8.46
N LEU A 196 3.34 -16.93 7.45
CA LEU A 196 3.61 -17.46 6.11
C LEU A 196 4.84 -18.39 6.15
N GLN A 197 5.20 -18.95 4.99
CA GLN A 197 6.25 -19.96 4.83
C GLN A 197 7.63 -19.52 5.36
N ASN A 198 8.66 -20.34 5.12
CA ASN A 198 9.96 -20.23 5.75
C ASN A 198 10.69 -18.88 5.50
N TRP A 199 10.67 -17.98 6.49
CA TRP A 199 11.40 -16.71 6.48
C TRP A 199 12.93 -16.87 6.54
N SER A 200 13.47 -18.09 6.74
CA SER A 200 14.93 -18.31 6.74
C SER A 200 15.58 -17.97 5.41
N CYS A 201 14.84 -17.97 4.30
CA CYS A 201 15.39 -17.58 2.99
C CYS A 201 15.93 -16.14 2.98
N PHE A 202 15.46 -15.27 3.90
CA PHE A 202 16.02 -13.93 4.06
C PHE A 202 17.39 -13.93 4.74
N LEU A 203 17.71 -14.92 5.57
CA LEU A 203 19.07 -15.07 6.12
C LEU A 203 20.04 -15.38 4.98
N ASP A 204 19.68 -16.35 4.12
CA ASP A 204 20.48 -16.71 2.95
C ASP A 204 20.63 -15.51 2.00
N LEU A 205 19.55 -14.74 1.77
CA LEU A 205 19.59 -13.55 0.92
C LEU A 205 20.50 -12.45 1.49
N VAL A 206 20.46 -12.22 2.80
CA VAL A 206 21.33 -11.24 3.47
C VAL A 206 22.79 -11.68 3.41
N GLU A 207 23.07 -12.96 3.61
CA GLU A 207 24.43 -13.51 3.48
C GLU A 207 24.94 -13.39 2.04
N GLN A 208 24.11 -13.71 1.05
CA GLN A 208 24.47 -13.61 -0.37
C GLN A 208 24.74 -12.17 -0.80
N SER A 209 23.89 -11.22 -0.37
CA SER A 209 24.08 -9.80 -0.67
C SER A 209 25.31 -9.19 0.02
N ALA A 210 25.69 -9.69 1.20
CA ALA A 210 26.92 -9.27 1.88
C ALA A 210 28.20 -9.75 1.18
N ASN A 211 28.15 -10.92 0.54
CA ASN A 211 29.29 -11.55 -0.14
C ASN A 211 29.37 -11.22 -1.65
N PHE A 212 28.52 -10.33 -2.15
CA PHE A 212 28.46 -10.00 -3.57
C PHE A 212 29.71 -9.21 -4.02
N ASP A 213 30.36 -9.66 -5.09
CA ASP A 213 31.55 -8.98 -5.62
C ASP A 213 31.17 -7.66 -6.32
N MET A 214 31.55 -6.54 -5.69
CA MET A 214 31.23 -5.21 -6.18
C MET A 214 32.27 -4.65 -7.15
N HIS A 215 33.39 -5.34 -7.39
CA HIS A 215 34.56 -4.76 -8.09
C HIS A 215 34.28 -4.26 -9.52
N ASN A 216 33.23 -4.75 -10.18
CA ASN A 216 32.82 -4.34 -11.54
C ASN A 216 31.35 -3.89 -11.64
N SER A 217 30.70 -3.56 -10.52
CA SER A 217 29.28 -3.20 -10.48
C SER A 217 29.04 -1.72 -10.77
N THR A 218 27.91 -1.40 -11.40
CA THR A 218 27.46 0.00 -11.55
C THR A 218 26.97 0.54 -10.20
N SER A 219 26.93 1.87 -10.05
CA SER A 219 26.39 2.53 -8.84
C SER A 219 24.97 2.04 -8.52
N ASP A 220 24.11 1.92 -9.54
CA ASP A 220 22.73 1.46 -9.38
C ASP A 220 22.64 0.02 -8.84
N THR A 221 23.50 -0.89 -9.33
CA THR A 221 23.56 -2.27 -8.78
C THR A 221 23.97 -2.24 -7.31
N VAL A 222 24.91 -1.38 -6.94
CA VAL A 222 25.40 -1.27 -5.57
C VAL A 222 24.28 -0.84 -4.62
N GLU A 223 23.51 0.20 -5.01
CA GLU A 223 22.36 0.67 -4.24
C GLU A 223 21.28 -0.40 -4.11
N VAL A 224 20.93 -1.08 -5.21
CA VAL A 224 19.92 -2.15 -5.19
C VAL A 224 20.32 -3.28 -4.24
N ILE A 225 21.58 -3.70 -4.23
CA ILE A 225 22.07 -4.75 -3.35
C ILE A 225 22.08 -4.29 -1.89
N ALA A 226 22.50 -3.05 -1.63
CA ALA A 226 22.45 -2.46 -0.30
C ALA A 226 21.01 -2.42 0.24
N ASP A 227 20.04 -2.02 -0.58
CA ASP A 227 18.62 -1.94 -0.20
C ASP A 227 18.01 -3.33 0.03
N ILE A 228 18.37 -4.33 -0.80
CA ILE A 228 17.96 -5.73 -0.59
C ILE A 228 18.45 -6.21 0.77
N ARG A 229 19.73 -5.99 1.07
CA ARG A 229 20.35 -6.39 2.34
C ARG A 229 19.69 -5.68 3.50
N TRP A 230 19.50 -4.37 3.41
CA TRP A 230 18.88 -3.57 4.45
C TRP A 230 17.45 -4.03 4.74
N CYS A 231 16.60 -4.16 3.70
CA CYS A 231 15.22 -4.60 3.89
C CYS A 231 15.16 -6.05 4.42
N GLY A 232 16.03 -6.94 3.93
CA GLY A 232 16.16 -8.31 4.44
C GLY A 232 16.49 -8.35 5.94
N LEU A 233 17.40 -7.48 6.38
CA LEU A 233 17.73 -7.33 7.81
C LEU A 233 16.55 -6.79 8.63
N GLN A 234 15.77 -5.84 8.10
CA GLN A 234 14.57 -5.35 8.78
C GLN A 234 13.54 -6.47 8.98
N ILE A 235 13.32 -7.30 7.95
CA ILE A 235 12.44 -8.47 8.02
C ILE A 235 12.93 -9.46 9.08
N ILE A 236 14.21 -9.83 9.05
CA ILE A 236 14.80 -10.75 10.04
C ILE A 236 14.65 -10.18 11.45
N SER A 237 14.92 -8.89 11.63
CA SER A 237 14.78 -8.21 12.91
C SER A 237 13.35 -8.31 13.45
N LEU A 238 12.34 -8.08 12.61
CA LEU A 238 10.93 -8.22 12.98
C LEU A 238 10.52 -9.66 13.30
N ILE A 239 10.95 -10.63 12.50
CA ILE A 239 10.57 -12.05 12.68
C ILE A 239 11.24 -12.62 13.93
N LEU A 240 12.53 -12.35 14.14
CA LEU A 240 13.30 -12.84 15.28
C LEU A 240 13.19 -11.95 16.53
N LYS A 241 12.50 -10.81 16.43
CA LYS A 241 12.35 -9.82 17.51
C LYS A 241 13.71 -9.36 18.05
N LEU A 242 14.63 -9.05 17.15
CA LEU A 242 15.97 -8.59 17.50
C LEU A 242 15.92 -7.15 18.04
N SER A 243 16.83 -6.83 18.96
CA SER A 243 17.04 -5.45 19.41
C SER A 243 17.89 -4.67 18.39
N CYS A 244 17.78 -3.34 18.36
CA CYS A 244 18.57 -2.48 17.45
C CYS A 244 20.09 -2.73 17.55
N LYS A 245 20.60 -3.08 18.72
CA LYS A 245 22.03 -3.42 18.92
C LYS A 245 22.44 -4.72 18.22
N ALA A 246 21.51 -5.65 18.04
CA ALA A 246 21.78 -6.89 17.32
C ALA A 246 21.83 -6.64 15.80
N THR A 247 21.09 -5.64 15.29
CA THR A 247 21.11 -5.27 13.86
C THR A 247 22.36 -4.47 13.46
N GLU A 248 22.93 -3.68 14.38
CA GLU A 248 24.21 -2.96 14.16
C GLU A 248 25.37 -3.92 13.84
N ASN A 249 25.35 -5.14 14.39
CA ASN A 249 26.39 -6.14 14.16
C ASN A 249 26.28 -6.88 12.81
N LEU A 250 25.28 -6.59 11.99
CA LEU A 250 24.99 -7.32 10.74
C LEU A 250 25.59 -6.65 9.49
N GLY A 251 26.46 -5.64 9.68
CA GLY A 251 27.46 -5.21 8.70
C GLY A 251 26.98 -4.20 7.65
N ILE A 252 25.98 -3.38 7.96
CA ILE A 252 25.65 -2.17 7.20
C ILE A 252 26.18 -0.96 7.99
N THR A 253 26.86 -0.03 7.31
CA THR A 253 27.34 1.21 7.96
C THR A 253 26.16 2.13 8.29
N ASP A 254 26.30 3.02 9.28
CA ASP A 254 25.22 3.94 9.66
C ASP A 254 24.78 4.83 8.47
N GLU A 255 25.73 5.25 7.62
CA GLU A 255 25.48 6.08 6.44
C GLU A 255 24.70 5.31 5.34
N ASP A 256 25.10 4.06 5.07
CA ASP A 256 24.39 3.21 4.11
C ASP A 256 22.99 2.87 4.61
N ALA A 257 22.86 2.55 5.91
CA ALA A 257 21.58 2.23 6.53
C ALA A 257 20.60 3.42 6.47
N PHE A 258 21.09 4.64 6.68
CA PHE A 258 20.29 5.85 6.55
C PHE A 258 19.86 6.10 5.10
N SER A 259 20.76 5.88 4.14
CA SER A 259 20.45 6.03 2.71
C SER A 259 19.39 5.02 2.24
N CYS A 260 19.51 3.76 2.69
CA CYS A 260 18.51 2.72 2.43
C CYS A 260 17.14 3.08 3.05
N LEU A 261 17.15 3.62 4.28
CA LEU A 261 15.93 4.07 4.95
C LEU A 261 15.21 5.16 4.14
N LEU A 262 15.94 6.15 3.60
CA LEU A 262 15.34 7.21 2.79
C LEU A 262 14.70 6.66 1.51
N ARG A 263 15.36 5.75 0.79
CA ARG A 263 14.80 5.10 -0.40
C ARG A 263 13.60 4.21 -0.06
N TRP A 264 13.63 3.53 1.10
CA TRP A 264 12.49 2.79 1.61
C TRP A 264 11.29 3.71 1.92
N GLU A 265 11.53 4.86 2.54
CA GLU A 265 10.49 5.85 2.79
C GLU A 265 9.91 6.39 1.47
N GLU A 266 10.75 6.69 0.48
CA GLU A 266 10.32 7.08 -0.87
C GLU A 266 9.44 6.00 -1.52
N PHE A 267 9.83 4.72 -1.40
CA PHE A 267 9.02 3.59 -1.88
C PHE A 267 7.63 3.52 -1.20
N CYS A 268 7.53 3.87 0.08
CA CYS A 268 6.27 3.86 0.82
C CYS A 268 5.40 5.11 0.62
N GLN A 269 5.98 6.24 0.19
CA GLN A 269 5.29 7.51 0.02
C GLN A 269 4.15 7.47 -1.01
N ASP A 270 4.19 6.51 -1.94
CA ASP A 270 3.20 6.34 -3.00
C ASP A 270 1.75 6.32 -2.49
N VAL A 271 1.51 5.69 -1.33
CA VAL A 271 0.20 5.60 -0.67
C VAL A 271 -0.07 6.77 0.27
N SER A 272 0.96 7.29 0.96
CA SER A 272 0.85 8.38 1.93
C SER A 272 0.27 9.67 1.34
N PHE A 273 0.60 9.98 0.10
CA PHE A 273 0.03 11.15 -0.58
C PHE A 273 -1.46 10.97 -0.88
N GLU A 274 -1.86 9.77 -1.30
CA GLU A 274 -3.26 9.46 -1.62
C GLU A 274 -4.12 9.48 -0.35
N SER A 275 -3.64 8.84 0.73
CA SER A 275 -4.34 8.81 2.03
C SER A 275 -4.56 10.23 2.57
N SER A 276 -3.55 11.09 2.47
CA SER A 276 -3.58 12.48 2.92
C SER A 276 -4.48 13.36 2.04
N GLY A 277 -4.47 13.14 0.73
CA GLY A 277 -5.30 13.86 -0.24
C GLY A 277 -6.80 13.75 0.04
N TRP A 278 -7.26 12.62 0.57
CA TRP A 278 -8.67 12.41 0.92
C TRP A 278 -9.20 13.42 1.95
N TYR A 279 -8.35 13.86 2.87
CA TYR A 279 -8.75 14.82 3.92
C TYR A 279 -8.78 16.25 3.39
N VAL A 280 -7.92 16.58 2.43
CA VAL A 280 -7.89 17.91 1.78
C VAL A 280 -9.06 18.05 0.81
N GLU A 281 -9.36 17.03 0.00
CA GLU A 281 -10.44 17.09 -0.99
C GLU A 281 -11.83 17.18 -0.34
N SER A 282 -12.02 16.52 0.82
CA SER A 282 -13.25 16.65 1.63
C SER A 282 -13.51 18.09 2.10
N SER A 283 -12.47 18.92 2.24
CA SER A 283 -12.59 20.33 2.65
C SER A 283 -12.95 21.24 1.48
N ARG A 284 -12.46 20.92 0.27
CA ARG A 284 -12.74 21.67 -0.97
C ARG A 284 -14.17 21.49 -1.46
N LEU A 285 -14.70 20.25 -1.41
CA LEU A 285 -16.09 19.98 -1.80
C LEU A 285 -17.10 20.70 -0.88
N LYS A 286 -16.77 20.95 0.39
CA LYS A 286 -17.64 21.70 1.32
C LYS A 286 -17.76 23.18 0.97
N GLY A 287 -16.73 23.78 0.37
CA GLY A 287 -16.77 25.16 -0.11
C GLY A 287 -17.78 25.37 -1.24
N LEU A 288 -18.09 24.32 -2.01
CA LEU A 288 -19.07 24.37 -3.11
C LEU A 288 -20.49 23.97 -2.70
N VAL A 289 -20.64 23.17 -1.63
CA VAL A 289 -21.93 22.56 -1.19
C VAL A 289 -22.61 23.35 -0.06
N SER A 290 -22.02 24.46 0.39
CA SER A 290 -22.54 25.32 1.48
C SER A 290 -23.89 26.02 1.22
N LEU A 291 -24.59 25.74 0.12
CA LEU A 291 -25.94 26.31 -0.13
C LEU A 291 -27.11 25.38 0.25
N ASP A 292 -26.89 24.12 0.64
CA ASP A 292 -27.99 23.27 1.10
C ASP A 292 -27.59 22.46 2.34
N GLY A 293 -28.29 22.75 3.44
CA GLY A 293 -27.99 22.24 4.77
C GLY A 293 -28.31 20.76 4.90
N ARG A 294 -27.36 19.87 4.58
CA ARG A 294 -27.48 18.46 4.98
C ARG A 294 -26.14 17.86 5.40
N ASN A 295 -26.07 17.52 6.70
CA ASN A 295 -24.96 16.86 7.36
C ASN A 295 -24.72 15.45 6.76
N VAL A 296 -23.56 15.24 6.14
CA VAL A 296 -23.16 13.96 5.52
C VAL A 296 -22.41 13.10 6.53
N TYR A 297 -22.97 11.94 6.88
CA TYR A 297 -22.31 10.88 7.65
C TYR A 297 -22.25 9.60 6.81
N CYS A 298 -21.05 9.21 6.35
CA CYS A 298 -20.78 7.82 5.97
C CYS A 298 -19.30 7.49 6.20
N GLN A 299 -18.90 7.34 7.47
CA GLN A 299 -17.54 6.90 7.83
C GLN A 299 -17.48 6.28 9.24
N LYS A 300 -18.48 5.46 9.61
CA LYS A 300 -18.47 4.77 10.92
C LYS A 300 -17.56 3.53 10.95
N SER A 301 -17.16 2.97 9.82
CA SER A 301 -16.40 1.72 9.76
C SER A 301 -14.87 1.86 9.76
N CYS A 302 -14.31 3.04 9.47
CA CYS A 302 -12.83 3.20 9.45
C CYS A 302 -12.22 3.52 10.82
N LEU A 303 -13.02 3.97 11.79
CA LEU A 303 -12.52 4.39 13.11
C LEU A 303 -12.38 3.24 14.11
N GLN A 304 -13.00 2.08 13.84
CA GLN A 304 -12.97 0.93 14.76
C GLN A 304 -11.83 -0.05 14.52
N SER A 305 -11.10 0.10 13.40
CA SER A 305 -10.02 -0.81 13.03
C SER A 305 -8.61 -0.23 13.24
N SER A 306 -8.50 1.02 13.71
CA SER A 306 -7.22 1.70 13.92
C SER A 306 -6.57 1.41 15.28
N SER A 307 -7.20 0.65 16.17
CA SER A 307 -6.66 0.34 17.50
C SER A 307 -5.71 -0.86 17.55
N GLN A 308 -5.23 -1.38 16.40
CA GLN A 308 -4.38 -2.57 16.35
C GLN A 308 -3.19 -2.52 15.37
N CYS A 309 -2.81 -1.34 14.88
CA CYS A 309 -1.57 -1.22 14.11
C CYS A 309 -0.70 -0.15 14.76
N TYR A 310 0.53 -0.55 15.11
CA TYR A 310 1.58 0.18 15.84
C TYR A 310 1.53 0.10 17.37
N ASP A 311 1.84 -1.09 17.91
CA ASP A 311 2.63 -1.21 19.14
C ASP A 311 4.00 -1.79 18.78
N ILE A 312 4.93 -0.92 18.41
CA ILE A 312 6.36 -1.18 18.63
C ILE A 312 6.83 -0.01 19.50
N GLU A 313 6.70 -0.25 20.80
CA GLU A 313 7.02 0.63 21.91
C GLU A 313 8.54 0.87 21.98
N PRO A 314 9.05 2.11 22.12
CA PRO A 314 10.21 2.36 22.95
C PRO A 314 9.73 2.40 24.40
N GLN A 315 9.95 1.30 25.12
CA GLN A 315 9.71 1.21 26.55
C GLN A 315 10.50 2.27 27.31
N THR A 316 9.86 3.37 27.69
CA THR A 316 10.05 4.03 28.98
C THR A 316 9.03 5.15 29.16
N LYS A 317 7.88 4.85 29.76
CA LYS A 317 7.14 5.80 30.60
C LYS A 317 6.26 5.04 31.57
N ARG A 318 6.55 5.27 32.85
CA ARG A 318 5.89 4.66 34.01
C ARG A 318 4.39 4.88 33.92
N GLN A 319 3.62 3.80 34.03
CA GLN A 319 2.20 3.80 34.36
C GLN A 319 1.96 4.77 35.53
N ARG A 320 1.26 5.87 35.28
CA ARG A 320 0.49 6.55 36.31
C ARG A 320 -0.96 6.14 36.11
N ASP A 321 -1.39 5.19 36.94
CA ASP A 321 -2.79 5.12 37.35
C ASP A 321 -3.15 6.46 38.00
N GLU A 322 -4.05 7.23 37.39
CA GLU A 322 -4.82 8.22 38.11
C GLU A 322 -6.16 8.47 37.41
N ARG A 323 -7.22 8.00 38.08
CA ARG A 323 -8.62 8.32 37.80
C ARG A 323 -8.77 9.84 37.65
N SER A 324 -9.34 10.29 36.54
CA SER A 324 -9.88 11.64 36.44
C SER A 324 -11.15 11.61 35.59
N ALA A 325 -12.26 11.92 36.25
CA ALA A 325 -13.48 12.34 35.59
C ALA A 325 -13.15 13.64 34.80
N GLY A 326 -13.05 13.52 33.48
CA GLY A 326 -12.68 14.64 32.60
C GLY A 326 -13.80 14.95 31.62
N ASP A 327 -14.14 16.24 31.53
CA ASP A 327 -15.23 16.85 30.77
C ASP A 327 -15.59 16.19 29.42
N PRO A 328 -16.89 16.18 29.03
CA PRO A 328 -17.30 15.69 27.73
C PRO A 328 -16.73 16.60 26.64
N PHE A 329 -15.69 16.12 25.95
CA PHE A 329 -15.22 16.76 24.73
C PHE A 329 -16.34 16.70 23.67
N VAL A 330 -17.09 17.79 23.54
CA VAL A 330 -18.23 17.88 22.61
C VAL A 330 -17.69 17.95 21.19
N VAL A 331 -17.78 16.81 20.48
CA VAL A 331 -17.25 16.69 19.13
C VAL A 331 -18.18 17.38 18.12
N THR A 332 -17.95 18.67 17.87
CA THR A 332 -18.63 19.42 16.80
C THR A 332 -18.14 18.98 15.42
N SER A 333 -18.89 19.28 14.35
CA SER A 333 -18.52 18.90 12.98
C SER A 333 -17.12 19.42 12.57
N ALA A 334 -16.77 20.65 12.96
CA ALA A 334 -15.45 21.23 12.73
C ALA A 334 -14.35 20.51 13.51
N VAL A 335 -14.60 20.19 14.79
CA VAL A 335 -13.65 19.43 15.63
C VAL A 335 -13.41 18.03 15.08
N LYS A 336 -14.43 17.36 14.53
CA LYS A 336 -14.26 16.05 13.85
C LYS A 336 -13.32 16.14 12.65
N GLU A 337 -13.40 17.22 11.88
CA GLU A 337 -12.57 17.43 10.70
C GLU A 337 -11.12 17.71 11.08
N SER A 338 -10.89 18.61 12.04
CA SER A 338 -9.55 18.86 12.58
C SER A 338 -8.94 17.62 13.23
N PHE A 339 -9.74 16.82 13.93
CA PHE A 339 -9.29 15.55 14.53
C PHE A 339 -8.91 14.52 13.46
N LYS A 340 -9.69 14.41 12.38
CA LYS A 340 -9.37 13.54 11.24
C LYS A 340 -8.07 13.95 10.54
N MET A 341 -7.88 15.24 10.31
CA MET A 341 -6.63 15.76 9.70
C MET A 341 -5.43 15.48 10.59
N MET A 342 -5.55 15.71 11.90
CA MET A 342 -4.51 15.38 12.88
C MET A 342 -4.21 13.88 12.89
N LEU A 343 -5.24 13.02 12.95
CA LEU A 343 -5.07 11.57 12.95
C LEU A 343 -4.35 11.09 11.68
N SER A 344 -4.70 11.65 10.52
CA SER A 344 -4.01 11.34 9.26
C SER A 344 -2.55 11.71 9.34
N ALA A 345 -2.23 12.93 9.78
CA ALA A 345 -0.84 13.37 9.82
C ALA A 345 0.00 12.60 10.84
N VAL A 346 -0.60 12.19 11.96
CA VAL A 346 0.05 11.32 12.95
C VAL A 346 0.30 9.93 12.38
N LYS A 347 -0.67 9.36 11.63
CA LYS A 347 -0.48 8.10 10.91
C LYS A 347 0.69 8.17 9.93
N GLU A 348 0.81 9.27 9.20
CA GLU A 348 1.89 9.50 8.23
C GLU A 348 3.20 10.01 8.87
N LYS A 349 3.27 10.11 10.20
CA LYS A 349 4.41 10.65 10.96
C LYS A 349 4.86 12.05 10.52
N TRP A 350 3.93 12.86 10.03
CA TRP A 350 4.24 14.22 9.58
C TRP A 350 4.24 15.20 10.75
N PRO A 351 5.26 16.08 10.87
CA PRO A 351 5.23 17.16 11.85
C PRO A 351 4.12 18.16 11.48
N VAL A 352 3.16 18.37 12.38
CA VAL A 352 2.01 19.28 12.15
C VAL A 352 1.98 20.42 13.15
N LEU A 353 1.76 21.63 12.63
CA LEU A 353 1.49 22.82 13.43
C LEU A 353 -0.02 23.06 13.58
N LEU A 354 -0.54 22.92 14.79
CA LEU A 354 -1.92 23.28 15.14
C LEU A 354 -2.02 24.75 15.54
N TYR A 355 -2.60 25.57 14.66
CA TYR A 355 -2.84 26.98 14.92
C TYR A 355 -4.34 27.29 15.02
N GLY A 356 -4.68 28.38 15.71
CA GLY A 356 -6.06 28.84 15.87
C GLY A 356 -6.21 29.80 17.05
N PRO A 357 -7.38 30.46 17.20
CA PRO A 357 -7.63 31.44 18.25
C PRO A 357 -7.38 30.90 19.67
N THR A 358 -7.09 31.77 20.61
CA THR A 358 -6.95 31.39 22.03
C THR A 358 -8.26 30.75 22.53
N GLY A 359 -8.17 29.64 23.25
CA GLY A 359 -9.35 28.96 23.81
C GLY A 359 -10.12 28.02 22.87
N CYS A 360 -9.69 27.83 21.61
CA CYS A 360 -10.41 26.94 20.66
C CYS A 360 -10.23 25.42 20.91
N GLY A 361 -9.70 25.01 22.07
CA GLY A 361 -9.61 23.60 22.44
C GLY A 361 -8.46 22.80 21.81
N LYS A 362 -7.40 23.44 21.30
CA LYS A 362 -6.22 22.77 20.70
C LYS A 362 -5.62 21.70 21.63
N SER A 363 -5.38 22.05 22.89
CA SER A 363 -4.82 21.12 23.89
C SER A 363 -5.77 19.97 24.22
N ALA A 364 -7.08 20.23 24.22
CA ALA A 364 -8.08 19.18 24.43
C ALA A 364 -8.12 18.20 23.25
N LEU A 365 -7.91 18.67 22.02
CA LEU A 365 -7.86 17.84 20.82
C LEU A 365 -6.61 16.95 20.81
N ILE A 366 -5.46 17.46 21.25
CA ILE A 366 -4.22 16.67 21.45
C ILE A 366 -4.42 15.63 22.55
N SER A 367 -5.00 16.03 23.69
CA SER A 367 -5.27 15.11 24.80
C SER A 367 -6.22 13.98 24.41
N LYS A 368 -7.22 14.28 23.56
CA LYS A 368 -8.13 13.25 23.05
C LYS A 368 -7.42 12.28 22.10
N LEU A 369 -6.54 12.79 21.25
CA LEU A 369 -5.73 11.95 20.35
C LEU A 369 -4.82 11.02 21.17
N SER A 370 -4.17 11.53 22.22
CA SER A 370 -3.27 10.72 23.05
C SER A 370 -4.04 9.59 23.75
N GLN A 371 -5.23 9.90 24.30
CA GLN A 371 -6.14 8.90 24.87
C GLN A 371 -6.57 7.83 23.87
N ASP A 372 -6.90 8.22 22.63
CA ASP A 372 -7.37 7.27 21.61
C ASP A 372 -6.22 6.47 20.97
N SER A 373 -5.00 6.99 20.99
CA SER A 373 -3.79 6.32 20.46
C SER A 373 -2.98 5.56 21.52
N GLY A 374 -3.35 5.66 22.80
CA GLY A 374 -2.66 4.96 23.89
C GLY A 374 -1.34 5.60 24.35
N ASN A 375 -1.11 6.88 24.01
CA ASN A 375 0.13 7.63 24.29
C ASN A 375 -0.01 8.73 25.37
#